data_AF-A0A920EBS2-F1
#
_entry.id   AF-A0A920EBS2-F1
#
_cell.length_a   1.000
_cell.length_b   1.000
_cell.length_c   1.000
_cell.angle_alpha   90.00
_cell.angle_beta   90.00
_cell.angle_gamma   90.00
#
_symmetry.space_group_name_H-M   'P 1'
#
loop_
_entity.id
_entity.type
_entity.pdbx_description
1 polymer ?
#
loop_
_entity_poly.entity_id
_entity_poly.type
_entity_poly.pdbx_seq_one_letter_code
_entity_poly.pdbx_strand_id
1 'polypeptide(L)' 'MASARVINVFDSSPADHAGLIVDDEILSMNGEALRDVIRYQILTDEPELDISIRRGGIDMDIYVQKQPGEPLGWKCIQRF' A
#
# COMPACT_ATOMS: atom_id res chain seq x y z
N MET A 1 -5.09 4.68 15.80
CA MET A 1 -3.93 4.36 14.95
C MET A 1 -4.29 4.85 13.56
N ALA A 2 -3.44 5.65 12.92
CA ALA A 2 -3.70 6.11 11.55
C ALA A 2 -3.59 4.93 10.59
N SER A 3 -4.54 4.80 9.68
CA SER A 3 -4.54 3.79 8.62
C SER A 3 -5.02 4.44 7.31
N ALA A 4 -4.64 3.85 6.19
CA ALA A 4 -5.15 4.26 4.89
C ALA A 4 -6.01 3.15 4.31
N ARG A 5 -7.18 3.45 3.76
CA ARG A 5 -8.02 2.45 3.10
C ARG A 5 -7.87 2.54 1.60
N VAL A 6 -7.64 1.40 0.94
CA VAL A 6 -7.60 1.29 -0.53
C VAL A 6 -8.98 1.53 -1.09
N ILE A 7 -9.08 2.47 -2.02
CA ILE A 7 -10.32 2.83 -2.72
C ILE A 7 -10.28 2.48 -4.20
N ASN A 8 -9.10 2.22 -4.75
CA ASN A 8 -8.93 1.76 -6.12
C ASN A 8 -7.59 1.04 -6.29
N VAL A 9 -7.58 0.02 -7.14
CA VAL A 9 -6.39 -0.65 -7.64
C VAL A 9 -6.50 -0.64 -9.16
N PHE A 10 -5.43 -0.24 -9.85
CA PHE A 10 -5.43 -0.17 -11.32
C PHE A 10 -5.10 -1.55 -11.89
N ASP A 11 -5.85 -2.02 -12.89
CA ASP A 11 -5.61 -3.31 -13.54
C ASP A 11 -4.19 -3.41 -14.10
N SER A 12 -3.57 -4.60 -13.98
CA SER A 12 -2.21 -4.88 -14.46
C SER A 12 -1.13 -3.96 -13.86
N SER A 13 -1.40 -3.36 -12.70
CA SER A 13 -0.41 -2.59 -11.95
C SER A 13 0.38 -3.45 -10.97
N PRO A 14 1.50 -2.97 -10.43
CA PRO A 14 2.20 -3.68 -9.36
C PRO A 14 1.32 -4.04 -8.16
N ALA A 15 0.40 -3.15 -7.75
CA ALA A 15 -0.56 -3.41 -6.69
C ALA A 15 -1.54 -4.55 -7.03
N ASP A 16 -2.05 -4.59 -8.27
CA ASP A 16 -2.95 -5.64 -8.76
C ASP A 16 -2.24 -7.00 -8.78
N HIS A 17 -1.02 -7.04 -9.33
CA HIS A 17 -0.21 -8.25 -9.37
C HIS A 17 0.15 -8.79 -7.98
N ALA A 18 0.31 -7.90 -6.99
CA ALA A 18 0.55 -8.28 -5.61
C ALA A 18 -0.72 -8.74 -4.87
N GLY A 19 -1.91 -8.57 -5.48
CA GLY A 19 -3.18 -9.01 -4.90
C GLY A 19 -3.77 -8.04 -3.87
N LEU A 20 -3.38 -6.76 -3.90
CA LEU A 20 -4.10 -5.70 -3.19
C LEU A 20 -5.51 -5.57 -3.78
N ILE A 21 -6.49 -5.34 -2.91
CA ILE A 21 -7.87 -5.13 -3.32
C ILE A 21 -8.47 -3.88 -2.68
N VAL A 22 -9.60 -3.43 -3.23
CA VAL A 22 -10.40 -2.38 -2.61
C VAL A 22 -10.85 -2.82 -1.21
N ASP A 23 -10.91 -1.86 -0.30
CA ASP A 23 -11.21 -2.01 1.13
C ASP A 23 -10.11 -2.64 2.00
N ASP A 24 -8.94 -2.96 1.43
CA ASP A 24 -7.76 -3.25 2.26
C ASP A 24 -7.39 -2.03 3.11
N GLU A 25 -7.17 -2.26 4.40
CA GLU A 25 -6.67 -1.25 5.34
C GLU A 25 -5.16 -1.37 5.46
N ILE A 26 -4.44 -0.34 5.04
CA ILE A 26 -2.98 -0.28 5.07
C ILE A 26 -2.55 0.22 6.44
N LEU A 27 -1.77 -0.62 7.12
CA LEU A 27 -1.25 -0.39 8.46
C LEU A 27 0.16 0.21 8.40
N SER A 28 1.02 -0.35 7.56
CA SER A 28 2.41 0.09 7.36
C SER A 28 2.96 -0.33 5.99
N MET A 29 4.03 0.34 5.57
CA MET A 29 4.84 -0.03 4.40
C MET A 29 6.32 -0.05 4.83
N ASN A 30 7.05 -1.12 4.54
CA ASN A 30 8.42 -1.39 4.98
C ASN A 30 8.61 -1.22 6.49
N GLY A 31 7.62 -1.67 7.28
CA GLY A 31 7.60 -1.53 8.74
C GLY A 31 7.33 -0.10 9.24
N GLU A 32 7.16 0.87 8.35
CA GLU A 32 6.86 2.26 8.70
C GLU A 32 5.36 2.56 8.60
N ALA A 33 4.80 3.16 9.65
CA ALA A 33 3.41 3.59 9.66
C ALA A 33 3.19 4.78 8.72
N LEU A 34 2.05 4.78 8.03
CA LEU A 34 1.58 5.86 7.16
C LEU A 34 1.13 7.09 7.97
N ARG A 35 2.08 7.88 8.46
CA ARG A 35 1.80 9.04 9.32
C ARG A 35 1.69 10.36 8.58
N ASP A 36 2.37 10.49 7.43
CA ASP A 36 2.41 11.73 6.66
C ASP A 36 2.63 11.47 5.16
N VAL A 37 2.30 12.47 4.34
CA VAL A 37 2.33 12.39 2.87
C VAL A 37 3.77 12.28 2.33
N ILE A 38 4.74 12.88 3.02
CA ILE A 38 6.16 12.83 2.61
C ILE A 38 6.67 11.40 2.74
N ARG A 39 6.38 10.72 3.86
CA ARG A 39 6.81 9.34 4.05
C ARG A 39 6.16 8.39 3.05
N TYR A 40 4.87 8.59 2.78
CA TYR A 40 4.17 7.84 1.74
C TYR A 40 4.91 7.93 0.39
N GLN A 41 5.28 9.13 -0.06
CA GLN A 41 5.97 9.30 -1.35
C GLN A 41 7.30 8.56 -1.41
N ILE A 42 8.12 8.68 -0.36
CA ILE A 42 9.44 8.02 -0.28
C ILE A 42 9.25 6.50 -0.37
N LEU A 43 8.38 5.94 0.47
CA LEU A 43 8.16 4.50 0.53
C LEU A 43 7.60 3.95 -0.78
N THR A 44 6.65 4.65 -1.41
CA THR A 44 6.09 4.20 -2.69
C THR A 44 7.07 4.25 -3.87
N ASP A 45 8.18 4.98 -3.73
CA ASP A 45 9.20 5.05 -4.79
C ASP A 45 10.15 3.83 -4.73
N GLU A 46 10.21 3.13 -3.60
CA GLU A 46 11.04 1.95 -3.43
C GLU A 46 10.63 0.81 -4.39
N PRO A 47 11.59 0.06 -4.96
CA PRO A 47 11.32 -1.03 -5.90
C PRO A 47 10.77 -2.28 -5.21
N GLU A 48 11.01 -2.41 -3.90
CA GLU A 48 10.55 -3.52 -3.06
C GLU A 48 9.76 -2.95 -1.89
N LEU A 49 8.52 -3.40 -1.75
CA LEU A 49 7.57 -2.90 -0.76
C LEU A 49 6.93 -4.06 -0.01
N ASP A 50 7.15 -4.10 1.30
CA ASP A 50 6.43 -4.96 2.24
C ASP A 50 5.30 -4.14 2.87
N ILE A 51 4.05 -4.49 2.54
CA ILE A 51 2.87 -3.74 2.92
C ILE A 51 2.07 -4.58 3.91
N SER A 52 2.02 -4.14 5.17
CA SER A 52 1.13 -4.74 6.16
C SER A 52 -0.28 -4.19 5.99
N ILE A 53 -1.23 -5.10 5.75
CA ILE A 53 -2.63 -4.78 5.54
C ILE A 53 -3.53 -5.50 6.54
N ARG A 54 -4.76 -5.01 6.65
CA ARG A 54 -5.88 -5.68 7.30
C ARG A 54 -7.00 -5.86 6.29
N ARG A 55 -7.38 -7.11 6.04
CA ARG A 55 -8.46 -7.50 5.12
C ARG A 55 -9.52 -8.28 5.88
N GLY A 56 -10.73 -7.74 5.98
CA GLY A 56 -11.82 -8.39 6.71
C GLY A 56 -11.50 -8.68 8.19
N GLY A 57 -10.65 -7.86 8.81
CA GLY A 57 -10.20 -8.05 10.20
C GLY A 57 -9.02 -9.00 10.39
N ILE A 58 -8.44 -9.54 9.30
CA ILE A 58 -7.25 -10.38 9.33
C ILE A 58 -6.05 -9.55 8.88
N ASP A 59 -5.02 -9.53 9.72
CA ASP A 59 -3.75 -8.86 9.41
C ASP A 59 -2.86 -9.79 8.58
N MET A 60 -2.29 -9.27 7.50
CA MET A 60 -1.39 -10.00 6.61
C MET A 60 -0.44 -9.05 5.89
N ASP A 61 0.67 -9.57 5.39
CA ASP A 61 1.64 -8.81 4.63
C ASP A 61 1.55 -9.13 3.14
N ILE A 62 1.65 -8.10 2.31
CA ILE A 62 1.71 -8.19 0.86
C ILE A 62 3.05 -7.64 0.40
N TYR A 63 3.77 -8.44 -0.39
CA TYR A 63 5.03 -8.01 -0.98
C TYR A 63 4.82 -7.58 -2.43
N VAL A 64 5.27 -6.37 -2.75
CA VAL A 64 5.19 -5.78 -4.09
C VAL A 64 6.60 -5.56 -4.62
N GLN A 65 6.84 -6.00 -5.85
CA GLN A 65 8.04 -5.66 -6.62
C GLN A 65 7.66 -4.85 -7.85
N LYS A 66 8.42 -3.79 -8.11
CA LYS A 66 8.21 -2.91 -9.26
C LYS A 66 9.53 -2.31 -9.73
N GLN A 67 9.54 -1.72 -10.91
CA GLN A 67 10.73 -0.99 -11.36
C GLN A 67 10.91 0.29 -10.53
N PRO A 68 12.17 0.74 -10.30
CA PRO A 68 12.41 2.03 -9.66
C PRO A 68 11.67 3.17 -10.40
N GLY A 69 10.93 4.00 -9.66
CA GLY A 69 10.11 5.07 -10.25
C GLY A 69 8.80 4.63 -10.93
N GLU A 70 8.53 3.31 -11.02
CA GLU A 70 7.22 2.83 -11.47
C GLU A 70 6.15 3.14 -10.42
N PRO A 71 5.00 3.71 -10.79
CA PRO A 71 3.90 3.92 -9.85
C PRO A 71 3.32 2.59 -9.36
N LEU A 72 3.01 2.49 -8.06
CA LEU A 72 2.41 1.28 -7.48
C LEU A 72 1.04 0.92 -8.10
N GLY A 73 0.33 1.92 -8.64
CA GLY A 73 -0.96 1.72 -9.31
C GLY A 73 -2.12 1.45 -8.35
N TRP A 74 -2.25 2.26 -7.31
CA TRP A 74 -3.40 2.25 -6.41
C TRP A 74 -3.83 3.67 -6.01
N LYS A 75 -5.00 3.77 -5.36
CA LYS A 75 -5.44 4.96 -4.64
C LYS A 75 -5.93 4.56 -3.26
N CYS A 76 -5.56 5.31 -2.24
CA CYS A 76 -6.02 5.14 -0.87
C CYS A 76 -6.48 6.47 -0.27
N ILE A 77 -7.33 6.40 0.76
CA ILE A 77 -7.72 7.54 1.59
C ILE A 77 -7.20 7.33 3.01
N GLN A 78 -6.51 8.32 3.58
CA GLN A 78 -6.08 8.28 4.97
C GLN A 78 -7.28 8.57 5.88
N ARG A 79 -7.46 7.74 6.91
CA ARG A 79 -8.38 8.00 8.02
C ARG A 79 -7.56 8.42 9.24
N PHE A 80 -7.72 9.69 9.61
CA PHE A 80 -7.14 10.28 10.83
C PHE A 80 -8.06 10.02 12.03
#